data_AF-A0A0V7ZIC2-F1
#
_entry.id   AF-A0A0V7ZIC2-F1
#
_cell.length_a   1.000
_cell.length_b   1.000
_cell.length_c   1.000
_cell.angle_alpha   90.00
_cell.angle_beta   90.00
_cell.angle_gamma   90.00
#
_symmetry.space_group_name_H-M   'P 1'
#
loop_
_entity.id
_entity.type
_entity.pdbx_description
1 polymer ?
#
loop_
_entity_poly.entity_id
_entity_poly.type
_entity_poly.pdbx_seq_one_letter_code
_entity_poly.pdbx_strand_id
1 'polypeptide(L)'
;MSLYIYDPRIHLFAFSAKENVNNRKIINKNWIWDKCNEIISRTTLSQKFDIFHQINIDADTTNLIKIFQDEDIFHPIFFDENAEIIPEQPNKDKDLILLHTNNSSVYAIQIDENYGLCINFNLNHPRIATQTVEVNQLRFLNPENVLILGNEANDSNQFVGQTLLITAQLLEQDEHKTNKELRIIAKQCIKALFPDKHYPFNRQGQLFNSPIFEYGSLRRKSLERYQHILVWLFYNRQEREKFYKNYNDFLDLFLYRARITSAFKEIRRQENLIAKDLKEINDQIDSLHSHKNNINPTEEELFYFKNKLTKLPKMAREYGRKIGCMYEFESSSVVKDNSKLYHDKLTELEKNTENFSDKDINFLKTFIDKNCKDFLENTAAKLKYFVYSSTLTDSAIASVRGQIAIEQTELEIQRQKREAKSQYKQQITILAIGSGIAAGEIFASSYDLIDEEKLPLITSYYIHPFFLSIFYSLLFGSFVAILIWTTPHIWKFVNQKWELTKIKTISRFKVIKRLLLNTKNRRNNYPR
;
A
#
# COMPACT_ATOMS: atom_id res chain seq x y z
N MET A 1 33.80 -27.40 16.64
CA MET A 1 34.64 -26.32 17.19
C MET A 1 33.69 -25.27 17.73
N SER A 2 33.72 -25.01 19.03
CA SER A 2 32.84 -24.03 19.67
C SER A 2 33.34 -22.61 19.33
N LEU A 3 32.42 -21.73 18.96
CA LEU A 3 32.70 -20.33 18.65
C LEU A 3 32.34 -19.49 19.88
N TYR A 4 33.19 -18.51 20.22
CA TYR A 4 33.03 -17.64 21.37
C TYR A 4 32.97 -16.17 20.94
N ILE A 5 32.20 -15.38 21.67
CA ILE A 5 32.04 -13.92 21.48
C ILE A 5 32.05 -13.23 22.85
N TYR A 6 32.40 -11.95 22.89
CA TYR A 6 32.53 -11.18 24.14
C TYR A 6 31.32 -10.27 24.39
N ASP A 7 30.81 -10.25 25.62
CA ASP A 7 29.66 -9.45 26.10
C ASP A 7 28.48 -9.44 25.10
N PRO A 8 27.95 -10.61 24.69
CA PRO A 8 26.85 -10.63 23.74
C PRO A 8 25.54 -10.16 24.37
N ARG A 9 24.81 -9.36 23.59
CA ARG A 9 23.51 -8.81 23.98
C ARG A 9 22.49 -8.94 22.87
N ILE A 10 21.23 -9.01 23.27
CA ILE A 10 20.09 -9.05 22.37
C ILE A 10 19.16 -7.90 22.69
N HIS A 11 18.99 -7.02 21.72
CA HIS A 11 18.11 -5.86 21.79
C HIS A 11 16.87 -6.14 20.94
N LEU A 12 15.70 -6.15 21.56
CA LEU A 12 14.41 -6.17 20.89
C LEU A 12 13.85 -4.75 20.88
N PHE A 13 13.66 -4.17 19.70
CA PHE A 13 12.90 -2.94 19.50
C PHE A 13 11.57 -3.31 18.87
N ALA A 14 10.47 -3.21 19.61
CA ALA A 14 9.13 -3.56 19.16
C ALA A 14 8.20 -2.36 19.25
N PHE A 15 7.27 -2.25 18.30
CA PHE A 15 6.38 -1.10 18.19
C PHE A 15 4.93 -1.51 17.99
N SER A 16 4.02 -0.86 18.70
CA SER A 16 2.56 -1.04 18.53
C SER A 16 1.84 0.29 18.43
N ALA A 17 0.82 0.37 17.58
CA ALA A 17 0.01 1.57 17.41
C ALA A 17 -0.81 1.87 18.69
N LYS A 18 -0.84 3.15 19.09
CA LYS A 18 -1.62 3.65 20.23
C LYS A 18 -3.11 3.65 19.93
N GLU A 19 -3.47 3.98 18.68
CA GLU A 19 -4.86 4.10 18.22
C GLU A 19 -5.11 3.35 16.91
N ASN A 20 -6.39 3.06 16.62
CA ASN A 20 -6.78 2.28 15.47
C ASN A 20 -6.89 3.20 14.27
N VAL A 21 -5.95 3.12 13.34
CA VAL A 21 -6.02 3.83 12.05
C VAL A 21 -7.31 3.47 11.28
N ASN A 22 -7.95 2.33 11.59
CA ASN A 22 -9.08 1.78 10.84
C ASN A 22 -10.40 1.62 11.62
N ASN A 23 -10.61 2.26 12.78
CA ASN A 23 -11.91 2.44 13.48
C ASN A 23 -12.85 1.20 13.63
N ARG A 24 -12.39 -0.04 13.40
CA ARG A 24 -13.27 -1.22 13.25
C ARG A 24 -13.04 -2.35 14.26
N LYS A 25 -12.06 -2.25 15.16
CA LYS A 25 -11.87 -3.21 16.27
C LYS A 25 -11.30 -2.51 17.51
N ILE A 26 -11.71 -2.99 18.69
CA ILE A 26 -11.15 -2.60 19.99
C ILE A 26 -9.66 -2.92 20.00
N ILE A 27 -8.82 -1.93 20.29
CA ILE A 27 -7.39 -2.14 20.51
C ILE A 27 -7.18 -2.55 21.96
N ASN A 28 -6.42 -3.61 22.15
CA ASN A 28 -5.83 -3.91 23.45
C ASN A 28 -4.63 -2.97 23.66
N LYS A 29 -4.86 -1.81 24.28
CA LYS A 29 -3.79 -0.83 24.58
C LYS A 29 -2.62 -1.43 25.37
N ASN A 30 -2.86 -2.58 25.98
CA ASN A 30 -1.96 -3.31 26.85
C ASN A 30 -1.16 -4.38 26.09
N TRP A 31 -1.45 -4.64 24.81
CA TRP A 31 -0.89 -5.77 24.06
C TRP A 31 0.64 -5.85 24.09
N ILE A 32 1.34 -4.73 23.86
CA ILE A 32 2.81 -4.76 23.80
C ILE A 32 3.45 -5.03 25.16
N TRP A 33 2.80 -4.61 26.24
CA TRP A 33 3.27 -4.86 27.60
C TRP A 33 2.90 -6.28 28.07
N ASP A 34 1.74 -6.80 27.67
CA ASP A 34 1.37 -8.21 27.85
C ASP A 34 2.43 -9.11 27.19
N LYS A 35 2.83 -8.76 25.95
CA LYS A 35 3.91 -9.46 25.24
C LYS A 35 5.26 -9.31 25.94
N CYS A 36 5.56 -8.16 26.54
CA CYS A 36 6.76 -8.02 27.34
C CYS A 36 6.76 -8.96 28.54
N ASN A 37 5.67 -9.03 29.30
CA ASN A 37 5.54 -9.94 30.44
C ASN A 37 5.65 -11.41 30.00
N GLU A 38 5.07 -11.76 28.85
CA GLU A 38 5.22 -13.09 28.23
C GLU A 38 6.69 -13.42 27.91
N ILE A 39 7.42 -12.49 27.27
CA ILE A 39 8.85 -12.67 26.97
C ILE A 39 9.64 -12.89 28.26
N ILE A 40 9.47 -12.02 29.26
CA ILE A 40 10.23 -12.08 30.52
C ILE A 40 9.96 -13.38 31.27
N SER A 41 8.69 -13.77 31.39
CA SER A 41 8.29 -15.00 32.11
C SER A 41 8.80 -16.28 31.44
N ARG A 42 9.00 -16.27 30.12
CA ARG A 42 9.55 -17.42 29.38
C ARG A 42 11.08 -17.41 29.32
N THR A 43 11.72 -16.24 29.42
CA THR A 43 13.18 -16.12 29.37
C THR A 43 13.84 -16.21 30.75
N THR A 44 13.16 -15.81 31.83
CA THR A 44 13.72 -15.72 33.19
C THR A 44 12.92 -16.55 34.22
N LEU A 45 13.62 -17.18 35.17
CA LEU A 45 13.10 -18.12 36.17
C LEU A 45 12.45 -17.44 37.40
N SER A 46 12.86 -16.21 37.74
CA SER A 46 12.58 -15.65 39.08
C SER A 46 11.78 -14.34 39.11
N GLN A 47 11.50 -13.69 37.97
CA GLN A 47 10.88 -12.37 37.98
C GLN A 47 9.47 -12.36 37.35
N LYS A 48 8.45 -12.17 38.20
CA LYS A 48 7.15 -11.67 37.75
C LYS A 48 7.29 -10.16 37.56
N PHE A 49 7.61 -9.75 36.34
CA PHE A 49 7.52 -8.34 35.95
C PHE A 49 6.04 -8.00 35.74
N ASP A 50 5.53 -7.04 36.50
CA ASP A 50 4.24 -6.42 36.22
C ASP A 50 4.48 -4.99 35.75
N ILE A 51 4.84 -4.87 34.47
CA ILE A 51 5.14 -3.60 33.82
C ILE A 51 3.96 -2.63 33.93
N PHE A 52 2.72 -3.12 33.97
CA PHE A 52 1.53 -2.28 34.09
C PHE A 52 1.45 -1.53 35.41
N HIS A 53 1.83 -2.19 36.51
CA HIS A 53 1.80 -1.53 37.81
C HIS A 53 2.90 -0.47 37.96
N GLN A 54 4.00 -0.62 37.22
CA GLN A 54 5.14 0.31 37.23
C GLN A 54 4.96 1.47 36.25
N ILE A 55 4.22 1.24 35.18
CA ILE A 55 3.90 2.21 34.13
C ILE A 55 2.43 2.59 34.29
N ASN A 56 2.13 3.66 35.03
CA ASN A 56 0.75 4.11 35.27
C ASN A 56 0.10 4.67 33.99
N ILE A 57 -0.42 3.77 33.11
CA ILE A 57 -0.97 4.09 31.78
C ILE A 57 -2.29 4.90 31.85
N ASP A 58 -3.05 4.75 32.94
CA ASP A 58 -4.42 5.31 33.07
C ASP A 58 -4.47 6.72 33.67
N ALA A 59 -3.37 7.20 34.27
CA ALA A 59 -3.32 8.54 34.83
C ALA A 59 -3.12 9.58 33.73
N ASP A 60 -4.12 9.90 32.91
CA ASP A 60 -4.02 10.81 31.76
C ASP A 60 -2.98 10.36 30.71
N THR A 61 -3.42 10.06 29.49
CA THR A 61 -2.59 9.55 28.37
C THR A 61 -1.38 10.42 27.94
N THR A 62 -1.14 11.52 28.64
CA THR A 62 0.05 12.41 28.61
C THR A 62 1.14 12.02 29.62
N ASN A 63 0.92 11.04 30.50
CA ASN A 63 1.75 10.82 31.69
C ASN A 63 2.64 9.56 31.70
N LEU A 64 2.87 8.90 30.56
CA LEU A 64 4.10 8.08 30.45
C LEU A 64 5.36 8.96 30.63
N ILE A 65 5.24 10.25 30.31
CA ILE A 65 6.27 11.28 30.50
C ILE A 65 6.26 11.83 31.95
N LYS A 66 5.13 11.82 32.67
CA LYS A 66 5.07 12.39 34.04
C LYS A 66 5.66 11.49 35.14
N ILE A 67 5.99 10.24 34.86
CA ILE A 67 6.82 9.44 35.78
C ILE A 67 8.30 9.89 35.70
N PHE A 68 8.68 10.62 34.64
CA PHE A 68 10.05 11.04 34.35
C PHE A 68 10.13 12.57 34.19
N GLN A 69 9.57 13.30 35.16
CA GLN A 69 9.42 14.76 35.08
C GLN A 69 10.70 15.59 35.16
N ASP A 70 11.89 14.98 35.26
CA ASP A 70 13.12 15.75 35.23
C ASP A 70 14.12 15.12 34.26
N GLU A 71 14.40 15.89 33.20
CA GLU A 71 15.46 15.74 32.19
C GLU A 71 15.24 14.67 31.11
N ASP A 72 15.91 14.88 29.97
CA ASP A 72 15.98 14.04 28.76
C ASP A 72 16.57 12.63 29.01
N ILE A 73 16.24 12.01 30.13
CA ILE A 73 16.87 10.82 30.68
C ILE A 73 15.90 9.63 30.66
N PHE A 74 16.36 8.59 29.98
CA PHE A 74 15.77 7.27 29.89
C PHE A 74 15.82 6.61 31.27
N HIS A 75 14.68 6.14 31.78
CA HIS A 75 14.66 5.34 33.00
C HIS A 75 14.40 3.87 32.64
N PRO A 76 15.47 3.10 32.30
CA PRO A 76 15.35 1.67 32.11
C PRO A 76 14.94 0.99 33.42
N ILE A 77 14.05 0.01 33.30
CA ILE A 77 13.74 -0.91 34.39
C ILE A 77 14.72 -2.07 34.28
N PHE A 78 15.64 -2.19 35.24
CA PHE A 78 16.63 -3.26 35.26
C PHE A 78 16.02 -4.56 35.77
N PHE A 79 16.47 -5.68 35.21
CA PHE A 79 16.18 -6.98 35.80
C PHE A 79 16.89 -7.12 37.14
N ASP A 80 16.33 -7.95 38.03
CA ASP A 80 17.00 -8.28 39.30
C ASP A 80 18.40 -8.83 38.99
N GLU A 81 19.41 -8.38 39.76
CA GLU A 81 20.77 -8.89 39.63
C GLU A 81 20.81 -10.42 39.74
N ASN A 82 19.84 -11.05 40.44
CA ASN A 82 19.75 -12.50 40.60
C ASN A 82 18.75 -13.19 39.65
N ALA A 83 18.33 -12.55 38.56
CA ALA A 83 17.46 -13.22 37.59
C ALA A 83 18.21 -14.32 36.84
N GLU A 84 17.69 -15.55 36.90
CA GLU A 84 18.27 -16.73 36.23
C GLU A 84 17.52 -17.03 34.92
N ILE A 85 18.20 -17.53 33.89
CA ILE A 85 17.59 -17.89 32.60
C ILE A 85 17.16 -19.36 32.58
N ILE A 86 16.04 -19.68 31.92
CA ILE A 86 15.51 -21.05 31.79
C ILE A 86 16.32 -21.84 30.73
N PRO A 87 17.07 -22.90 31.09
CA PRO A 87 17.58 -23.83 30.09
C PRO A 87 16.47 -24.78 29.61
N GLU A 88 16.40 -25.04 28.29
CA GLU A 88 15.39 -25.92 27.67
C GLU A 88 15.40 -27.37 28.21
N GLN A 89 16.47 -27.80 28.89
CA GLN A 89 16.52 -29.07 29.61
C GLN A 89 17.37 -28.93 30.88
N PRO A 90 16.77 -28.97 32.09
CA PRO A 90 17.53 -29.06 33.33
C PRO A 90 18.11 -30.47 33.44
N ASN A 91 19.32 -30.67 32.91
CA ASN A 91 20.08 -31.87 33.26
C ASN A 91 20.45 -31.78 34.74
N LYS A 92 19.96 -32.76 35.52
CA LYS A 92 19.80 -32.73 36.98
C LYS A 92 21.03 -32.39 37.84
N ASP A 93 22.23 -32.20 37.31
CA ASP A 93 23.41 -31.99 38.16
C ASP A 93 24.53 -31.09 37.61
N LYS A 94 24.47 -30.46 36.42
CA LYS A 94 25.66 -29.71 35.91
C LYS A 94 25.51 -28.38 35.17
N ASP A 95 24.36 -27.98 34.64
CA ASP A 95 24.30 -26.79 33.76
C ASP A 95 23.14 -25.82 34.10
N LEU A 96 22.92 -25.52 35.38
CA LEU A 96 22.32 -24.23 35.72
C LEU A 96 23.38 -23.17 35.41
N ILE A 97 23.41 -22.68 34.17
CA ILE A 97 24.17 -21.49 33.86
C ILE A 97 23.44 -20.35 34.56
N LEU A 98 23.95 -19.96 35.73
CA LEU A 98 23.65 -18.69 36.40
C LEU A 98 24.10 -17.56 35.47
N LEU A 99 23.28 -17.27 34.48
CA LEU A 99 23.44 -16.10 33.62
C LEU A 99 22.85 -14.94 34.39
N HIS A 100 23.68 -14.26 35.17
CA HIS A 100 23.24 -13.03 35.81
C HIS A 100 22.99 -12.01 34.71
N THR A 101 21.75 -11.55 34.62
CA THR A 101 21.31 -10.51 33.69
C THR A 101 21.77 -9.11 34.15
N ASN A 102 22.97 -8.99 34.73
CA ASN A 102 23.52 -7.70 35.15
C ASN A 102 23.53 -6.75 33.94
N ASN A 103 22.84 -5.61 34.07
CA ASN A 103 22.60 -4.62 33.01
C ASN A 103 21.67 -5.06 31.86
N SER A 104 20.86 -6.09 32.06
CA SER A 104 19.69 -6.29 31.22
C SER A 104 18.61 -5.31 31.67
N SER A 105 17.83 -4.81 30.71
CA SER A 105 16.81 -3.82 31.01
C SER A 105 15.62 -3.89 30.06
N VAL A 106 14.49 -3.40 30.55
CA VAL A 106 13.29 -3.12 29.76
C VAL A 106 13.08 -1.62 29.78
N TYR A 107 12.74 -1.08 28.62
CA TYR A 107 12.42 0.32 28.45
C TYR A 107 11.14 0.45 27.63
N ALA A 108 10.22 1.25 28.15
CA ALA A 108 8.95 1.56 27.53
C ALA A 108 8.94 3.03 27.16
N ILE A 109 8.49 3.33 25.94
CA ILE A 109 8.41 4.70 25.43
C ILE A 109 7.11 4.90 24.65
N GLN A 110 6.63 6.14 24.64
CA GLN A 110 5.64 6.56 23.66
C GLN A 110 6.32 7.50 22.66
N ILE A 111 6.20 7.20 21.38
CA ILE A 111 6.74 8.01 20.28
C ILE A 111 5.61 8.25 19.30
N ASP A 112 5.21 9.52 19.18
CA ASP A 112 4.02 9.95 18.45
C ASP A 112 2.79 9.10 18.86
N GLU A 113 2.22 8.41 17.87
CA GLU A 113 1.06 7.53 17.91
C GLU A 113 1.43 6.04 18.14
N ASN A 114 2.61 5.73 18.68
CA ASN A 114 3.01 4.35 18.98
C ASN A 114 3.58 4.22 20.39
N TYR A 115 3.39 3.02 20.94
CA TYR A 115 4.18 2.51 22.04
C TYR A 115 5.40 1.77 21.49
N GLY A 116 6.56 2.06 22.06
CA GLY A 116 7.81 1.37 21.83
C GLY A 116 8.21 0.55 23.06
N LEU A 117 8.62 -0.68 22.82
CA LEU A 117 9.18 -1.59 23.80
C LEU A 117 10.62 -1.92 23.39
N CYS A 118 11.56 -1.63 24.28
CA CYS A 118 12.96 -1.99 24.13
C CYS A 118 13.34 -2.98 25.22
N ILE A 119 13.77 -4.18 24.85
CA ILE A 119 14.32 -5.16 25.80
C ILE A 119 15.78 -5.41 25.45
N ASN A 120 16.68 -5.22 26.40
CA ASN A 120 18.09 -5.56 26.27
C ASN A 120 18.39 -6.73 27.21
N PHE A 121 18.68 -7.89 26.62
CA PHE A 121 19.20 -9.04 27.34
C PHE A 121 20.72 -9.07 27.26
N ASN A 122 21.38 -9.11 28.41
CA ASN A 122 22.81 -9.26 28.54
C ASN A 122 23.16 -10.67 29.01
N LEU A 123 23.97 -11.37 28.22
CA LEU A 123 24.38 -12.73 28.53
C LEU A 123 25.82 -12.69 29.07
N ASN A 124 25.96 -12.68 30.40
CA ASN A 124 27.26 -12.67 31.05
C ASN A 124 27.39 -13.76 32.11
N HIS A 125 28.60 -14.32 32.21
CA HIS A 125 28.93 -15.32 33.24
C HIS A 125 29.52 -14.61 34.47
N PRO A 126 28.87 -14.64 35.65
CA PRO A 126 29.26 -13.87 36.84
C PRO A 126 30.60 -14.29 37.44
N ARG A 127 31.05 -15.54 37.18
CA ARG A 127 32.24 -16.14 37.80
C ARG A 127 33.47 -16.21 36.90
N ILE A 128 33.37 -15.75 35.65
CA ILE A 128 34.48 -15.79 34.71
C ILE A 128 34.83 -14.35 34.37
N ALA A 129 36.06 -13.93 34.70
CA ALA A 129 36.53 -12.57 34.42
C ALA A 129 36.55 -12.24 32.92
N THR A 130 36.72 -13.26 32.08
CA THR A 130 36.55 -13.15 30.63
C THR A 130 35.05 -13.21 30.33
N GLN A 131 34.41 -12.08 30.02
CA GLN A 131 32.98 -11.96 29.63
C GLN A 131 32.68 -12.65 28.27
N THR A 132 33.33 -13.77 28.00
CA THR A 132 33.26 -14.55 26.78
C THR A 132 32.23 -15.65 26.93
N VAL A 133 31.37 -15.78 25.93
CA VAL A 133 30.25 -16.71 25.91
C VAL A 133 30.31 -17.55 24.63
N GLU A 134 30.02 -18.85 24.75
CA GLU A 134 29.87 -19.70 23.57
C GLU A 134 28.59 -19.29 22.81
N VAL A 135 28.71 -19.10 21.50
CA VAL A 135 27.60 -18.62 20.64
C VAL A 135 26.34 -19.48 20.77
N ASN A 136 26.48 -20.79 20.97
CA ASN A 136 25.34 -21.70 21.16
C ASN A 136 24.50 -21.39 22.39
N GLN A 137 25.04 -20.68 23.39
CA GLN A 137 24.31 -20.28 24.59
C GLN A 137 23.28 -19.17 24.31
N LEU A 138 23.36 -18.48 23.16
CA LEU A 138 22.34 -17.49 22.76
C LEU A 138 20.94 -18.09 22.64
N ARG A 139 20.81 -19.40 22.41
CA ARG A 139 19.51 -20.10 22.34
C ARG A 139 18.65 -19.90 23.59
N PHE A 140 19.29 -19.76 24.75
CA PHE A 140 18.61 -19.61 26.03
C PHE A 140 17.89 -18.25 26.18
N LEU A 141 18.25 -17.26 25.36
CA LEU A 141 17.59 -15.95 25.35
C LEU A 141 16.34 -15.89 24.48
N ASN A 142 16.06 -16.93 23.71
CA ASN A 142 14.89 -16.97 22.82
C ASN A 142 14.20 -18.35 22.85
N PRO A 143 13.81 -18.83 24.04
CA PRO A 143 13.08 -20.08 24.17
C PRO A 143 11.80 -20.00 23.35
N GLU A 144 11.45 -21.06 22.64
CA GLU A 144 10.23 -21.15 21.83
C GLU A 144 10.03 -20.01 20.79
N ASN A 145 11.09 -19.29 20.42
CA ASN A 145 11.06 -18.13 19.53
C ASN A 145 10.21 -16.94 20.02
N VAL A 146 10.13 -16.71 21.34
CA VAL A 146 9.34 -15.63 21.97
C VAL A 146 9.75 -14.22 21.55
N LEU A 147 10.97 -14.01 21.05
CA LEU A 147 11.45 -12.71 20.58
C LEU A 147 10.91 -12.32 19.19
N ILE A 148 10.13 -13.17 18.52
CA ILE A 148 9.48 -12.82 17.24
C ILE A 148 7.99 -12.58 17.45
N LEU A 149 7.63 -11.30 17.50
CA LEU A 149 6.28 -10.82 17.67
C LEU A 149 5.52 -10.73 16.34
N GLY A 150 4.19 -10.60 16.43
CA GLY A 150 3.33 -10.33 15.27
C GLY A 150 3.12 -11.52 14.34
N ASN A 151 3.40 -12.75 14.79
CA ASN A 151 3.15 -13.97 14.03
C ASN A 151 1.72 -14.52 14.22
N GLU A 152 0.99 -14.05 15.23
CA GLU A 152 -0.37 -14.51 15.51
C GLU A 152 -1.41 -13.68 14.73
N ALA A 153 -2.47 -14.34 14.27
CA ALA A 153 -3.54 -13.71 13.48
C ALA A 153 -4.30 -12.59 14.23
N ASN A 154 -4.17 -12.54 15.56
CA ASN A 154 -4.80 -11.54 16.42
C ASN A 154 -3.88 -10.35 16.75
N ASP A 155 -2.56 -10.49 16.57
CA ASP A 155 -1.57 -9.42 16.80
C ASP A 155 -1.58 -8.38 15.67
N SER A 156 -2.14 -8.73 14.51
CA SER A 156 -1.91 -8.07 13.22
C SER A 156 -2.44 -6.64 13.11
N ASN A 157 -3.32 -6.19 14.01
CA ASN A 157 -3.96 -4.88 13.88
C ASN A 157 -3.28 -3.78 14.68
N GLN A 158 -2.38 -4.14 15.60
CA GLN A 158 -1.72 -3.19 16.50
C GLN A 158 -0.21 -3.24 16.34
N PHE A 159 0.35 -4.39 15.97
CA PHE A 159 1.78 -4.53 15.76
C PHE A 159 2.25 -3.73 14.53
N VAL A 160 3.11 -2.75 14.76
CA VAL A 160 3.70 -1.92 13.70
C VAL A 160 4.93 -2.64 13.13
N GLY A 161 5.75 -3.24 13.99
CA GLY A 161 6.91 -4.02 13.58
C GLY A 161 7.94 -4.14 14.68
N GLN A 162 9.03 -4.83 14.37
CA GLN A 162 10.17 -4.97 15.27
C GLN A 162 11.50 -4.96 14.53
N THR A 163 12.56 -4.63 15.27
CA THR A 163 13.94 -4.91 14.92
C THR A 163 14.57 -5.72 16.05
N LEU A 164 15.20 -6.84 15.71
CA LEU A 164 16.02 -7.60 16.65
C LEU A 164 17.49 -7.37 16.32
N LEU A 165 18.27 -6.91 17.29
CA LEU A 165 19.68 -6.62 17.13
C LEU A 165 20.50 -7.47 18.09
N ILE A 166 21.37 -8.30 17.53
CA ILE A 166 22.39 -9.02 18.29
C ILE A 166 23.66 -8.18 18.24
N THR A 167 24.16 -7.75 19.40
CA THR A 167 25.46 -7.08 19.51
C THR A 167 26.45 -7.97 20.23
N ALA A 168 27.71 -7.99 19.80
CA ALA A 168 28.79 -8.61 20.55
C ALA A 168 30.12 -7.96 20.20
N GLN A 169 31.10 -8.02 21.09
CA GLN A 169 32.46 -7.64 20.77
C GLN A 169 33.23 -8.86 20.22
N LEU A 170 34.04 -8.62 19.20
CA LEU A 170 34.97 -9.61 18.66
C LEU A 170 36.08 -9.88 19.67
N LEU A 171 36.58 -11.12 19.66
CA LEU A 171 37.81 -11.47 20.39
C LEU A 171 39.01 -10.86 19.67
N GLU A 172 40.10 -10.56 20.37
CA GLU A 172 41.32 -9.98 19.76
C GLU A 172 41.82 -10.79 18.55
N GLN A 173 41.79 -12.12 18.66
CA GLN A 173 42.16 -13.04 17.58
C GLN A 173 41.26 -12.96 16.33
N ASP A 174 40.08 -12.36 16.48
CA ASP A 174 39.06 -12.24 15.43
C ASP A 174 39.07 -10.85 14.76
N GLU A 175 39.85 -9.89 15.25
CA GLU A 175 39.92 -8.53 14.70
C GLU A 175 40.45 -8.48 13.26
N HIS A 176 41.32 -9.43 12.88
CA HIS A 176 41.90 -9.51 11.54
C HIS A 176 41.13 -10.45 10.60
N LYS A 177 39.98 -10.99 11.03
CA LYS A 177 39.17 -11.87 10.20
C LYS A 177 38.65 -11.13 8.98
N THR A 178 38.61 -11.84 7.86
CA THR A 178 38.01 -11.34 6.62
C THR A 178 36.50 -11.15 6.79
N ASN A 179 35.92 -10.29 5.95
CA ASN A 179 34.47 -10.09 5.88
C ASN A 179 33.67 -11.41 5.72
N LYS A 180 34.24 -12.41 5.04
CA LYS A 180 33.61 -13.73 4.87
C LYS A 180 33.58 -14.53 6.18
N GLU A 181 34.63 -14.45 6.98
CA GLU A 181 34.73 -15.13 8.28
C GLU A 181 33.86 -14.47 9.33
N LEU A 182 33.82 -13.14 9.38
CA LEU A 182 32.92 -12.38 10.24
C LEU A 182 31.44 -12.69 9.93
N ARG A 183 31.12 -12.88 8.65
CA ARG A 183 29.78 -13.34 8.25
C ARG A 183 29.44 -14.74 8.79
N ILE A 184 30.43 -15.63 8.93
CA ILE A 184 30.21 -16.96 9.53
C ILE A 184 29.85 -16.81 11.01
N ILE A 185 30.54 -15.93 11.74
CA ILE A 185 30.23 -15.60 13.15
C ILE A 185 28.78 -15.11 13.24
N ALA A 186 28.43 -14.08 12.45
CA ALA A 186 27.07 -13.54 12.46
C ALA A 186 26.00 -14.58 12.13
N LYS A 187 26.27 -15.47 11.16
CA LYS A 187 25.36 -16.56 10.79
C LYS A 187 25.20 -17.58 11.92
N GLN A 188 26.25 -17.84 12.69
CA GLN A 188 26.18 -18.73 13.85
C GLN A 188 25.38 -18.10 14.99
N CYS A 189 25.49 -16.78 15.23
CA CYS A 189 24.64 -16.09 16.20
C CYS A 189 23.15 -16.24 15.86
N ILE A 190 22.79 -16.04 14.58
CA ILE A 190 21.40 -16.24 14.11
C ILE A 190 20.94 -17.68 14.30
N LYS A 191 21.77 -18.66 13.92
CA LYS A 191 21.42 -20.08 14.08
C LYS A 191 21.26 -20.50 15.54
N ALA A 192 22.08 -19.95 16.43
CA ALA A 192 21.98 -20.23 17.85
C ALA A 192 20.70 -19.62 18.43
N LEU A 193 20.38 -18.38 18.07
CA LEU A 193 19.17 -17.70 18.56
C LEU A 193 17.88 -18.26 17.95
N PHE A 194 17.95 -18.81 16.73
CA PHE A 194 16.81 -19.36 16.00
C PHE A 194 17.13 -20.77 15.44
N PRO A 195 17.16 -21.81 16.29
CA PRO A 195 17.55 -23.15 15.86
C PRO A 195 16.64 -23.71 14.73
N ASP A 196 15.34 -23.43 14.82
CA ASP A 196 14.32 -24.00 13.92
C ASP A 196 13.93 -23.09 12.74
N LYS A 197 14.45 -21.86 12.69
CA LYS A 197 14.08 -20.87 11.67
C LYS A 197 15.28 -20.44 10.83
N HIS A 198 15.08 -20.42 9.52
CA HIS A 198 16.08 -19.89 8.59
C HIS A 198 15.76 -18.45 8.20
N TYR A 199 16.60 -17.52 8.63
CA TYR A 199 16.57 -16.13 8.16
C TYR A 199 17.60 -15.93 7.04
N PRO A 200 17.17 -15.54 5.82
CA PRO A 200 18.09 -15.36 4.72
C PRO A 200 18.98 -14.14 4.97
N PHE A 201 20.27 -14.29 4.68
CA PHE A 201 21.19 -13.15 4.65
C PHE A 201 20.74 -12.14 3.57
N ASN A 202 20.64 -10.87 3.96
CA ASN A 202 20.26 -9.78 3.06
C ASN A 202 21.50 -9.05 2.54
N ARG A 203 22.26 -8.46 3.46
CA ARG A 203 23.42 -7.63 3.15
C ARG A 203 24.38 -7.54 4.33
N GLN A 204 25.56 -7.03 4.03
CA GLN A 204 26.61 -6.70 4.98
C GLN A 204 27.07 -5.28 4.70
N GLY A 205 27.49 -4.57 5.74
CA GLY A 205 28.14 -3.28 5.64
C GLY A 205 28.97 -2.99 6.89
N GLN A 206 29.23 -1.72 7.11
CA GLN A 206 29.95 -1.21 8.26
C GLN A 206 29.12 -0.08 8.88
N LEU A 207 29.19 0.05 10.20
CA LEU A 207 28.57 1.13 10.95
C LEU A 207 29.44 1.44 12.17
N PHE A 208 29.81 2.71 12.36
CA PHE A 208 30.79 3.14 13.38
C PHE A 208 32.08 2.32 13.37
N ASN A 209 32.61 2.09 12.18
CA ASN A 209 33.78 1.25 11.90
C ASN A 209 33.64 -0.24 12.21
N SER A 210 32.51 -0.74 12.72
CA SER A 210 32.34 -2.18 12.96
C SER A 210 31.43 -2.86 11.93
N PRO A 211 31.68 -4.15 11.62
CA PRO A 211 30.87 -4.92 10.69
C PRO A 211 29.43 -5.14 11.21
N ILE A 212 28.46 -4.88 10.34
CA ILE A 212 27.05 -5.11 10.59
C ILE A 212 26.42 -5.94 9.47
N PHE A 213 25.55 -6.86 9.86
CA PHE A 213 24.93 -7.86 8.98
C PHE A 213 23.43 -7.82 9.13
N GLU A 214 22.71 -7.81 8.01
CA GLU A 214 21.25 -7.83 7.99
C GLU A 214 20.73 -9.18 7.49
N TYR A 215 19.73 -9.69 8.22
CA TYR A 215 19.00 -10.90 7.91
C TYR A 215 17.51 -10.59 7.81
N GLY A 216 16.82 -11.35 6.95
CA GLY A 216 15.45 -11.08 6.55
C GLY A 216 15.38 -10.44 5.16
N SER A 217 14.33 -10.73 4.39
CA SER A 217 14.26 -10.29 3.00
C SER A 217 13.00 -9.45 2.72
N LEU A 218 13.21 -8.18 2.38
CA LEU A 218 12.20 -7.26 1.87
C LEU A 218 11.76 -7.60 0.43
N ARG A 219 12.25 -8.71 -0.15
CA ARG A 219 11.83 -9.15 -1.48
C ARG A 219 10.35 -9.49 -1.49
N ARG A 220 9.72 -9.25 -2.64
CA ARG A 220 8.27 -9.41 -2.84
C ARG A 220 7.67 -10.74 -2.39
N LYS A 221 8.39 -11.87 -2.55
CA LYS A 221 7.91 -13.21 -2.17
C LYS A 221 8.00 -13.50 -0.66
N SER A 222 8.80 -12.73 0.07
CA SER A 222 9.09 -12.95 1.50
C SER A 222 8.59 -11.83 2.40
N LEU A 223 8.09 -10.72 1.83
CA LEU A 223 7.67 -9.53 2.56
C LEU A 223 6.69 -9.81 3.71
N GLU A 224 5.69 -10.69 3.50
CA GLU A 224 4.72 -11.07 4.55
C GLU A 224 5.38 -11.67 5.80
N ARG A 225 6.48 -12.41 5.60
CA ARG A 225 7.26 -13.07 6.67
C ARG A 225 8.54 -12.30 7.00
N TYR A 226 8.67 -11.07 6.52
CA TYR A 226 9.85 -10.26 6.76
C TYR A 226 9.97 -9.94 8.24
N GLN A 227 11.16 -10.22 8.76
CA GLN A 227 11.62 -9.85 10.10
C GLN A 227 12.95 -9.12 9.94
N HIS A 228 13.11 -7.98 10.62
CA HIS A 228 14.33 -7.20 10.55
C HIS A 228 15.28 -7.68 11.66
N ILE A 229 16.33 -8.40 11.28
CA ILE A 229 17.30 -8.94 12.23
C ILE A 229 18.69 -8.43 11.86
N LEU A 230 19.38 -7.84 12.82
CA LEU A 230 20.72 -7.29 12.68
C LEU A 230 21.69 -8.07 13.57
N VAL A 231 22.90 -8.26 13.09
CA VAL A 231 24.04 -8.69 13.91
C VAL A 231 25.12 -7.65 13.74
N TRP A 232 25.55 -7.04 14.84
CA TRP A 232 26.59 -6.02 14.85
C TRP A 232 27.74 -6.50 15.73
N LEU A 233 28.90 -6.69 15.13
CA LEU A 233 30.09 -7.18 15.82
C LEU A 233 31.07 -6.02 16.00
N PHE A 234 31.30 -5.58 17.23
CA PHE A 234 32.19 -4.46 17.55
C PHE A 234 33.64 -4.94 17.60
N TYR A 235 34.58 -4.17 17.07
CA TYR A 235 36.01 -4.49 17.26
C TYR A 235 36.44 -4.19 18.69
N ASN A 236 35.95 -3.09 19.27
CA ASN A 236 36.38 -2.63 20.57
C ASN A 236 35.24 -1.97 21.36
N ARG A 237 35.52 -1.70 22.63
CA ARG A 237 34.58 -1.03 23.53
C ARG A 237 34.17 0.35 23.04
N GLN A 238 35.06 1.14 22.43
CA GLN A 238 34.75 2.50 22.00
C GLN A 238 33.66 2.51 20.91
N GLU A 239 33.73 1.59 19.95
CA GLU A 239 32.70 1.43 18.91
C GLU A 239 31.35 1.01 19.52
N ARG A 240 31.38 0.15 20.54
CA ARG A 240 30.18 -0.22 21.30
C ARG A 240 29.58 0.98 22.05
N GLU A 241 30.40 1.83 22.67
CA GLU A 241 29.89 3.03 23.37
C GLU A 241 29.21 4.01 22.39
N LYS A 242 29.65 4.08 21.13
CA LYS A 242 28.95 4.88 20.09
C LYS A 242 27.54 4.38 19.83
N PHE A 243 27.31 3.06 19.86
CA PHE A 243 25.95 2.52 19.76
C PHE A 243 25.08 2.99 20.93
N TYR A 244 25.57 2.90 22.17
CA TYR A 244 24.82 3.35 23.34
C TYR A 244 24.57 4.85 23.38
N LYS A 245 25.55 5.67 22.97
CA LYS A 245 25.41 7.13 22.88
C LYS A 245 24.29 7.54 21.90
N ASN A 246 24.08 6.76 20.84
CA ASN A 246 23.08 7.03 19.80
C ASN A 246 21.88 6.06 19.87
N TYR A 247 21.64 5.42 21.02
CA TYR A 247 20.61 4.38 21.15
C TYR A 247 19.21 4.87 20.74
N ASN A 248 18.91 6.14 21.04
CA ASN A 248 17.62 6.78 20.72
C ASN A 248 17.47 7.03 19.23
N ASP A 249 18.54 7.44 18.56
CA ASP A 249 18.52 7.61 17.12
C ASP A 249 18.24 6.28 16.43
N PHE A 250 18.81 5.17 16.94
CA PHE A 250 18.47 3.84 16.44
C PHE A 250 17.02 3.46 16.70
N LEU A 251 16.49 3.79 17.88
CA LEU A 251 15.10 3.54 18.23
C LEU A 251 14.16 4.24 17.22
N ASP A 252 14.35 5.54 16.98
CA ASP A 252 13.57 6.32 16.01
C ASP A 252 13.71 5.76 14.59
N LEU A 253 14.94 5.48 14.16
CA LEU A 253 15.20 4.88 12.84
C LEU A 253 14.48 3.53 12.68
N PHE A 254 14.51 2.68 13.71
CA PHE A 254 13.82 1.38 13.68
C PHE A 254 12.30 1.53 13.69
N LEU A 255 11.75 2.54 14.38
CA LEU A 255 10.32 2.86 14.34
C LEU A 255 9.90 3.29 12.94
N TYR A 256 10.58 4.26 12.34
CA TYR A 256 10.25 4.75 11.00
C TYR A 256 10.38 3.64 9.97
N ARG A 257 11.43 2.82 10.06
CA ARG A 257 11.58 1.62 9.23
C ARG A 257 10.43 0.62 9.41
N ALA A 258 10.00 0.38 10.65
CA ALA A 258 8.88 -0.52 10.94
C ALA A 258 7.57 0.01 10.32
N ARG A 259 7.28 1.30 10.48
CA ARG A 259 6.11 1.96 9.86
C ARG A 259 6.12 1.84 8.34
N ILE A 260 7.26 2.14 7.69
CA ILE A 260 7.43 1.99 6.23
C ILE A 260 7.20 0.54 5.81
N THR A 261 7.82 -0.41 6.52
CA THR A 261 7.71 -1.84 6.17
C THR A 261 6.28 -2.37 6.38
N SER A 262 5.57 -1.90 7.41
CA SER A 262 4.16 -2.23 7.64
C SER A 262 3.27 -1.71 6.51
N ALA A 263 3.49 -0.46 6.08
CA ALA A 263 2.81 0.10 4.91
C ALA A 263 3.11 -0.72 3.65
N PHE A 264 4.34 -1.22 3.46
CA PHE A 264 4.68 -2.09 2.33
C PHE A 264 3.87 -3.39 2.34
N LYS A 265 3.72 -4.03 3.51
CA LYS A 265 2.91 -5.24 3.67
C LYS A 265 1.43 -4.96 3.34
N GLU A 266 0.89 -3.86 3.85
CA GLU A 266 -0.51 -3.50 3.63
C GLU A 266 -0.79 -3.17 2.16
N ILE A 267 0.04 -2.35 1.52
CA ILE A 267 -0.04 -2.08 0.07
C ILE A 267 -0.01 -3.40 -0.71
N ARG A 268 0.91 -4.32 -0.35
CA ARG A 268 1.03 -5.61 -1.03
C ARG A 268 -0.22 -6.47 -0.87
N ARG A 269 -0.84 -6.45 0.31
CA ARG A 269 -2.13 -7.12 0.56
C ARG A 269 -3.23 -6.55 -0.32
N GLN A 270 -3.31 -5.22 -0.44
CA GLN A 270 -4.27 -4.55 -1.31
C GLN A 270 -4.03 -4.87 -2.79
N GLU A 271 -2.79 -4.85 -3.27
CA GLU A 271 -2.46 -5.24 -4.65
C GLU A 271 -2.98 -6.64 -5.00
N ASN A 272 -2.83 -7.61 -4.09
CA ASN A 272 -3.31 -8.97 -4.33
C ASN A 272 -4.84 -9.03 -4.36
N LEU A 273 -5.54 -8.24 -3.55
CA LEU A 273 -7.00 -8.13 -3.59
C LEU A 273 -7.49 -7.46 -4.88
N ILE A 274 -6.85 -6.37 -5.30
CA ILE A 274 -7.16 -5.65 -6.55
C ILE A 274 -6.96 -6.57 -7.76
N ALA A 275 -5.85 -7.31 -7.80
CA ALA A 275 -5.59 -8.27 -8.87
C ALA A 275 -6.64 -9.40 -8.93
N LYS A 276 -7.11 -9.87 -7.77
CA LYS A 276 -8.18 -10.87 -7.70
C LYS A 276 -9.51 -10.31 -8.21
N ASP A 277 -9.88 -9.10 -7.76
CA ASP A 277 -11.09 -8.42 -8.22
C ASP A 277 -11.07 -8.18 -9.73
N LEU A 278 -9.93 -7.70 -10.27
CA LEU A 278 -9.77 -7.47 -11.72
C LEU A 278 -9.97 -8.76 -12.50
N LYS A 279 -9.37 -9.87 -12.04
CA LYS A 279 -9.56 -11.18 -12.66
C LYS A 279 -11.03 -11.58 -12.63
N GLU A 280 -11.69 -11.46 -11.49
CA GLU A 280 -13.10 -11.81 -11.36
C GLU A 280 -13.98 -10.98 -12.29
N ILE A 281 -13.74 -9.67 -12.41
CA ILE A 281 -14.48 -8.81 -13.33
C ILE A 281 -14.25 -9.22 -14.79
N ASN A 282 -13.00 -9.48 -15.19
CA ASN A 282 -12.69 -9.94 -16.54
C ASN A 282 -13.36 -11.29 -16.83
N ASP A 283 -13.32 -12.25 -15.90
CA ASP A 283 -13.99 -13.54 -16.05
C ASP A 283 -15.52 -13.35 -16.23
N GLN A 284 -16.14 -12.38 -15.53
CA GLN A 284 -17.55 -12.04 -15.74
C GLN A 284 -17.79 -11.46 -17.14
N ILE A 285 -16.95 -10.54 -17.61
CA ILE A 285 -17.06 -9.92 -18.93
C ILE A 285 -16.89 -10.97 -20.05
N ASP A 286 -15.88 -11.83 -19.94
CA ASP A 286 -15.62 -12.89 -20.92
C ASP A 286 -16.77 -13.91 -20.97
N SER A 287 -17.39 -14.20 -19.83
CA SER A 287 -18.58 -15.06 -19.79
C SER A 287 -19.78 -14.45 -20.54
N LEU A 288 -19.90 -13.12 -20.56
CA LEU A 288 -20.93 -12.41 -21.31
C LEU A 288 -20.66 -12.47 -22.81
N HIS A 289 -19.41 -12.29 -23.23
CA HIS A 289 -19.02 -12.43 -24.64
C HIS A 289 -19.21 -13.86 -25.16
N SER A 290 -18.88 -14.87 -24.36
CA SER A 290 -18.98 -16.27 -24.75
C SER A 290 -20.42 -16.76 -24.96
N HIS A 291 -21.39 -16.20 -24.23
CA HIS A 291 -22.82 -16.52 -24.39
C HIS A 291 -23.48 -15.76 -25.56
N LYS A 292 -22.76 -14.84 -26.22
CA LYS A 292 -23.30 -13.93 -27.24
C LYS A 292 -23.24 -14.48 -28.67
N ASN A 293 -22.81 -15.73 -28.86
CA ASN A 293 -22.71 -16.35 -30.19
C ASN A 293 -24.07 -16.67 -30.83
N ASN A 294 -25.19 -16.46 -30.14
CA ASN A 294 -26.53 -16.63 -30.68
C ASN A 294 -27.08 -15.31 -31.23
N ILE A 295 -27.34 -15.27 -32.55
CA ILE A 295 -27.83 -14.12 -33.31
C ILE A 295 -29.23 -13.64 -32.84
N ASN A 296 -29.94 -14.43 -32.03
CA ASN A 296 -31.19 -14.06 -31.37
C ASN A 296 -31.18 -14.58 -29.91
N PRO A 297 -30.83 -13.73 -28.92
CA PRO A 297 -30.85 -14.16 -27.53
C PRO A 297 -32.29 -14.47 -27.07
N THR A 298 -32.45 -15.58 -26.37
CA THR A 298 -33.69 -15.99 -25.68
C THR A 298 -34.01 -15.04 -24.51
N GLU A 299 -35.27 -15.05 -24.03
CA GLU A 299 -35.63 -14.28 -22.83
C GLU A 299 -34.82 -14.69 -21.59
N GLU A 300 -34.41 -15.95 -21.51
CA GLU A 300 -33.56 -16.49 -20.43
C GLU A 300 -32.13 -15.95 -20.52
N GLU A 301 -31.55 -15.87 -21.72
CA GLU A 301 -30.24 -15.25 -21.96
C GLU A 301 -30.28 -13.74 -21.63
N LEU A 302 -31.35 -13.04 -21.99
CA LEU A 302 -31.55 -11.63 -21.62
C LEU A 302 -31.69 -11.43 -20.11
N PHE A 303 -32.40 -12.32 -19.42
CA PHE A 303 -32.50 -12.28 -17.96
C PHE A 303 -31.16 -12.55 -17.28
N TYR A 304 -30.40 -13.54 -17.78
CA TYR A 304 -29.03 -13.82 -17.36
C TYR A 304 -28.12 -12.60 -17.53
N PHE A 305 -28.15 -11.96 -18.69
CA PHE A 305 -27.40 -10.74 -18.97
C PHE A 305 -27.78 -9.58 -18.06
N LYS A 306 -29.08 -9.33 -17.83
CA LYS A 306 -29.55 -8.32 -16.85
C LYS A 306 -29.03 -8.60 -15.44
N ASN A 307 -29.06 -9.86 -15.01
CA ASN A 307 -28.57 -10.24 -13.68
C ASN A 307 -27.05 -10.09 -13.51
N LYS A 308 -26.26 -10.29 -14.57
CA LYS A 308 -24.81 -10.05 -14.53
C LYS A 308 -24.49 -8.56 -14.59
N LEU A 309 -25.17 -7.79 -15.44
CA LEU A 309 -25.00 -6.34 -15.58
C LEU A 309 -25.41 -5.52 -14.36
N THR A 310 -26.21 -6.09 -13.45
CA THR A 310 -26.52 -5.48 -12.15
C THR A 310 -25.43 -5.72 -11.10
N LYS A 311 -24.60 -6.77 -11.26
CA LYS A 311 -23.50 -7.11 -10.34
C LYS A 311 -22.19 -6.42 -10.71
N LEU A 312 -21.86 -6.34 -11.99
CA LEU A 312 -20.61 -5.75 -12.51
C LEU A 312 -20.31 -4.33 -11.98
N PRO A 313 -21.26 -3.40 -11.88
CA PRO A 313 -20.99 -2.05 -11.37
C PRO A 313 -20.60 -2.03 -9.89
N LYS A 314 -21.17 -2.95 -9.10
CA LYS A 314 -20.81 -3.08 -7.68
C LYS A 314 -19.36 -3.57 -7.55
N MET A 315 -18.98 -4.54 -8.40
CA MET A 315 -17.61 -5.06 -8.44
C MET A 315 -16.63 -3.98 -8.91
N ALA A 316 -16.94 -3.26 -9.99
CA ALA A 316 -16.12 -2.15 -10.51
C ALA A 316 -15.95 -1.02 -9.48
N ARG A 317 -17.02 -0.69 -8.72
CA ARG A 317 -16.93 0.29 -7.64
C ARG A 317 -16.03 -0.17 -6.50
N GLU A 318 -16.15 -1.41 -6.04
CA GLU A 318 -15.26 -1.94 -4.98
C GLU A 318 -13.80 -2.02 -5.44
N TYR A 319 -13.58 -2.38 -6.70
CA TYR A 319 -12.28 -2.34 -7.35
C TYR A 319 -11.69 -0.92 -7.35
N GLY A 320 -12.45 0.08 -7.82
CA GLY A 320 -12.05 1.49 -7.80
C GLY A 320 -11.78 2.03 -6.39
N ARG A 321 -12.60 1.64 -5.40
CA ARG A 321 -12.37 1.99 -3.99
C ARG A 321 -11.04 1.44 -3.46
N LYS A 322 -10.70 0.18 -3.78
CA LYS A 322 -9.41 -0.42 -3.38
C LYS A 322 -8.22 0.23 -4.06
N ILE A 323 -8.35 0.62 -5.33
CA ILE A 323 -7.35 1.45 -6.03
C ILE A 323 -7.17 2.79 -5.31
N GLY A 324 -8.27 3.45 -4.92
CA GLY A 324 -8.22 4.69 -4.13
C GLY A 324 -7.44 4.52 -2.83
N CYS A 325 -7.71 3.46 -2.06
CA CYS A 325 -6.92 3.16 -0.85
C CYS A 325 -5.43 2.92 -1.15
N MET A 326 -5.10 2.22 -2.24
CA MET A 326 -3.70 2.02 -2.64
C MET A 326 -3.02 3.35 -3.04
N TYR A 327 -3.75 4.23 -3.74
CA TYR A 327 -3.29 5.58 -4.07
C TYR A 327 -3.07 6.40 -2.80
N GLU A 328 -3.95 6.31 -1.80
CA GLU A 328 -3.72 6.93 -0.50
C GLU A 328 -2.43 6.40 0.15
N PHE A 329 -2.16 5.10 0.18
CA PHE A 329 -0.90 4.61 0.77
C PHE A 329 0.37 5.00 -0.01
N GLU A 330 0.30 5.10 -1.34
CA GLU A 330 1.43 5.49 -2.19
C GLU A 330 1.65 7.01 -2.19
N SER A 331 0.56 7.79 -2.30
CA SER A 331 0.56 9.24 -2.45
C SER A 331 0.45 9.99 -1.12
N SER A 332 -0.34 9.47 -0.17
CA SER A 332 -0.59 10.04 1.16
C SER A 332 0.41 9.50 2.19
N SER A 333 1.28 10.40 2.65
CA SER A 333 1.89 10.46 3.99
C SER A 333 2.70 9.27 4.53
N VAL A 334 2.22 8.03 4.66
CA VAL A 334 2.88 7.08 5.57
C VAL A 334 4.29 6.67 5.10
N VAL A 335 4.46 6.19 3.87
CA VAL A 335 5.79 5.81 3.37
C VAL A 335 6.65 7.04 3.15
N LYS A 336 6.11 8.09 2.52
CA LYS A 336 6.87 9.31 2.17
C LYS A 336 7.30 10.09 3.42
N ASP A 337 6.40 10.34 4.37
CA ASP A 337 6.70 11.09 5.60
C ASP A 337 7.64 10.30 6.50
N ASN A 338 7.43 8.99 6.68
CA ASN A 338 8.39 8.20 7.47
C ASN A 338 9.73 8.05 6.75
N SER A 339 9.77 8.05 5.41
CA SER A 339 11.03 8.08 4.67
C SER A 339 11.77 9.40 4.89
N LYS A 340 11.03 10.51 4.94
CA LYS A 340 11.58 11.83 5.28
C LYS A 340 12.09 11.85 6.72
N LEU A 341 11.28 11.43 7.70
CA LEU A 341 11.68 11.35 9.11
C LEU A 341 12.92 10.47 9.30
N TYR A 342 12.98 9.33 8.62
CA TYR A 342 14.15 8.46 8.61
C TYR A 342 15.38 9.18 8.02
N HIS A 343 15.23 9.87 6.89
CA HIS A 343 16.32 10.60 6.26
C HIS A 343 16.82 11.78 7.11
N ASP A 344 15.91 12.54 7.71
CA ASP A 344 16.22 13.66 8.60
C ASP A 344 16.99 13.13 9.83
N LYS A 345 16.54 12.00 10.39
CA LYS A 345 17.22 11.36 11.54
C LYS A 345 18.59 10.80 11.19
N LEU A 346 18.78 10.24 10.00
CA LEU A 346 20.11 9.86 9.51
C LEU A 346 21.04 11.07 9.37
N THR A 347 20.50 12.19 8.89
CA THR A 347 21.27 13.43 8.74
C THR A 347 21.67 14.00 10.10
N GLU A 348 20.80 13.92 11.10
CA GLU A 348 21.09 14.25 12.49
C GLU A 348 22.21 13.36 13.05
N LEU A 349 22.10 12.04 12.89
CA LEU A 349 23.10 11.07 13.33
C LEU A 349 24.49 11.35 12.71
N GLU A 350 24.54 11.70 11.41
CA GLU A 350 25.79 12.08 10.74
C GLU A 350 26.41 13.39 11.28
N LYS A 351 25.57 14.36 11.66
CA LYS A 351 26.01 15.63 12.23
C LYS A 351 26.56 15.45 13.65
N ASN A 352 25.89 14.62 14.45
CA ASN A 352 26.25 14.37 15.85
C ASN A 352 27.44 13.42 16.01
N THR A 353 27.88 12.78 14.91
CA THR A 353 29.04 11.90 14.90
C THR A 353 30.34 12.72 14.74
N GLU A 354 31.18 12.68 15.77
CA GLU A 354 32.40 13.51 15.89
C GLU A 354 33.49 13.16 14.87
N ASN A 355 33.75 11.87 14.62
CA ASN A 355 34.83 11.45 13.70
C ASN A 355 34.33 11.24 12.27
N PHE A 356 35.09 11.72 11.29
CA PHE A 356 34.75 11.56 9.87
C PHE A 356 34.63 10.10 9.41
N SER A 357 35.48 9.20 9.91
CA SER A 357 35.39 7.76 9.60
C SER A 357 34.11 7.11 10.15
N ASP A 358 33.57 7.64 11.24
CA ASP A 358 32.37 7.11 11.89
C ASP A 358 31.08 7.58 11.18
N LYS A 359 31.17 8.59 10.32
CA LYS A 359 30.04 9.12 9.53
C LYS A 359 29.59 8.18 8.42
N ASP A 360 30.32 7.09 8.15
CA ASP A 360 29.85 6.08 7.20
C ASP A 360 28.64 5.30 7.77
N ILE A 361 27.46 5.88 7.55
CA ILE A 361 26.16 5.28 7.86
C ILE A 361 25.48 4.74 6.59
N ASN A 362 26.24 4.46 5.52
CA ASN A 362 25.70 4.00 4.24
C ASN A 362 24.89 2.71 4.38
N PHE A 363 25.21 1.87 5.36
CA PHE A 363 24.43 0.69 5.71
C PHE A 363 22.96 1.04 6.02
N LEU A 364 22.72 2.11 6.79
CA LEU A 364 21.38 2.57 7.14
C LEU A 364 20.72 3.28 5.93
N LYS A 365 21.44 4.19 5.26
CA LYS A 365 20.96 4.94 4.07
C LYS A 365 20.40 4.04 2.97
N THR A 366 21.03 2.90 2.74
CA THR A 366 20.63 1.95 1.71
C THR A 366 19.16 1.51 1.83
N PHE A 367 18.55 1.54 3.01
CA PHE A 367 17.13 1.26 3.18
C PHE A 367 16.24 2.26 2.43
N ILE A 368 16.49 3.56 2.55
CA ILE A 368 15.73 4.59 1.82
C ILE A 368 16.13 4.59 0.35
N ASP A 369 17.44 4.70 0.08
CA ASP A 369 17.97 4.96 -1.25
C ASP A 369 17.69 3.83 -2.24
N LYS A 370 17.59 2.59 -1.75
CA LYS A 370 17.32 1.41 -2.58
C LYS A 370 15.98 0.77 -2.25
N ASN A 371 15.79 0.31 -1.01
CA ASN A 371 14.63 -0.52 -0.71
C ASN A 371 13.31 0.26 -0.80
N CYS A 372 13.27 1.49 -0.29
CA CYS A 372 12.07 2.31 -0.35
C CYS A 372 11.81 2.83 -1.76
N LYS A 373 12.85 3.31 -2.44
CA LYS A 373 12.78 3.73 -3.85
C LYS A 373 12.25 2.62 -4.76
N ASP A 374 12.87 1.44 -4.73
CA ASP A 374 12.46 0.29 -5.54
C ASP A 374 10.99 -0.09 -5.25
N PHE A 375 10.58 -0.06 -3.98
CA PHE A 375 9.21 -0.39 -3.60
C PHE A 375 8.21 0.64 -4.16
N LEU A 376 8.50 1.92 -3.99
CA LEU A 376 7.64 3.01 -4.47
C LEU A 376 7.50 2.99 -5.99
N GLU A 377 8.59 2.84 -6.73
CA GLU A 377 8.57 2.75 -8.19
C GLU A 377 7.75 1.54 -8.67
N ASN A 378 7.92 0.38 -8.03
CA ASN A 378 7.14 -0.83 -8.34
C ASN A 378 5.65 -0.69 -7.99
N THR A 379 5.33 0.08 -6.96
CA THR A 379 3.95 0.34 -6.53
C THR A 379 3.28 1.28 -7.54
N ALA A 380 3.95 2.39 -7.89
CA ALA A 380 3.51 3.35 -8.89
C ALA A 380 3.21 2.70 -10.25
N ALA A 381 4.11 1.84 -10.72
CA ALA A 381 3.93 1.12 -11.97
C ALA A 381 2.67 0.24 -11.97
N LYS A 382 2.38 -0.45 -10.85
CA LYS A 382 1.17 -1.28 -10.72
C LYS A 382 -0.08 -0.45 -10.53
N LEU A 383 0.00 0.63 -9.76
CA LEU A 383 -1.13 1.53 -9.58
C LEU A 383 -1.57 2.07 -10.94
N LYS A 384 -0.63 2.52 -11.76
CA LYS A 384 -0.89 2.92 -13.15
C LYS A 384 -1.56 1.81 -13.97
N TYR A 385 -1.09 0.57 -13.85
CA TYR A 385 -1.72 -0.59 -14.50
C TYR A 385 -3.15 -0.84 -14.01
N PHE A 386 -3.42 -0.76 -12.70
CA PHE A 386 -4.75 -0.99 -12.15
C PHE A 386 -5.72 0.12 -12.54
N VAL A 387 -5.26 1.37 -12.53
CA VAL A 387 -6.02 2.53 -13.02
C VAL A 387 -6.41 2.34 -14.48
N TYR A 388 -5.45 1.99 -15.34
CA TYR A 388 -5.71 1.69 -16.74
C TYR A 388 -6.67 0.50 -16.92
N SER A 389 -6.54 -0.52 -16.09
CA SER A 389 -7.43 -1.68 -16.13
C SER A 389 -8.86 -1.33 -15.68
N SER A 390 -9.03 -0.35 -14.77
CA SER A 390 -10.33 0.20 -14.39
C SER A 390 -11.03 0.85 -15.57
N THR A 391 -10.33 1.72 -16.30
CA THR A 391 -10.92 2.45 -17.44
C THR A 391 -11.34 1.51 -18.56
N LEU A 392 -10.55 0.47 -18.82
CA LEU A 392 -10.91 -0.58 -19.78
C LEU A 392 -12.13 -1.39 -19.31
N THR A 393 -12.17 -1.76 -18.03
CA THR A 393 -13.30 -2.49 -17.43
C THR A 393 -14.60 -1.70 -17.54
N ASP A 394 -14.58 -0.40 -17.20
CA ASP A 394 -15.75 0.47 -17.31
C ASP A 394 -16.21 0.61 -18.76
N SER A 395 -15.26 0.75 -19.69
CA SER A 395 -15.54 0.81 -21.13
C SER A 395 -16.17 -0.49 -21.64
N ALA A 396 -15.68 -1.64 -21.19
CA ALA A 396 -16.23 -2.96 -21.55
C ALA A 396 -17.65 -3.14 -20.98
N ILE A 397 -17.88 -2.78 -19.71
CA ILE A 397 -19.22 -2.82 -19.09
C ILE A 397 -20.19 -1.92 -19.86
N ALA A 398 -19.76 -0.70 -20.23
CA ALA A 398 -20.58 0.23 -21.01
C ALA A 398 -20.89 -0.32 -22.41
N SER A 399 -19.90 -0.94 -23.07
CA SER A 399 -20.08 -1.59 -24.38
C SER A 399 -21.09 -2.73 -24.30
N VAL A 400 -20.96 -3.63 -23.32
CA VAL A 400 -21.89 -4.76 -23.14
C VAL A 400 -23.31 -4.25 -22.83
N ARG A 401 -23.45 -3.22 -21.99
CA ARG A 401 -24.75 -2.56 -21.75
C ARG A 401 -25.35 -1.98 -23.03
N GLY A 402 -24.55 -1.26 -23.82
CA GLY A 402 -24.99 -0.68 -25.08
C GLY A 402 -25.47 -1.75 -26.06
N GLN A 403 -24.73 -2.84 -26.19
CA GLN A 403 -25.10 -3.97 -27.04
C GLN A 403 -26.41 -4.64 -26.60
N ILE A 404 -26.60 -4.90 -25.31
CA ILE A 404 -27.83 -5.49 -24.78
C ILE A 404 -29.03 -4.55 -24.97
N ALA A 405 -28.83 -3.23 -24.85
CA ALA A 405 -29.88 -2.25 -25.13
C ALA A 405 -30.29 -2.27 -26.61
N ILE A 406 -29.33 -2.42 -27.53
CA ILE A 406 -29.61 -2.58 -28.97
C ILE A 406 -30.41 -3.86 -29.22
N GLU A 407 -29.98 -5.00 -28.68
CA GLU A 407 -30.69 -6.29 -28.85
C GLU A 407 -32.12 -6.26 -28.27
N GLN A 408 -32.31 -5.63 -27.10
CA GLN A 408 -33.65 -5.43 -26.53
C GLN A 408 -34.53 -4.58 -27.44
N THR A 409 -33.98 -3.48 -27.96
CA THR A 409 -34.70 -2.59 -28.89
C THR A 409 -35.08 -3.34 -30.17
N GLU A 410 -34.20 -4.17 -30.72
CA GLU A 410 -34.49 -4.98 -31.90
C GLU A 410 -35.58 -6.02 -31.63
N LEU A 411 -35.54 -6.71 -30.49
CA LEU A 411 -36.57 -7.67 -30.09
C LEU A 411 -37.93 -6.99 -29.87
N GLU A 412 -37.95 -5.80 -29.25
CA GLU A 412 -39.16 -4.99 -29.11
C GLU A 412 -39.69 -4.55 -30.46
N ILE A 413 -38.84 -4.07 -31.38
CA ILE A 413 -39.22 -3.75 -32.75
C ILE A 413 -39.75 -4.98 -33.48
N GLN A 414 -39.18 -6.18 -33.27
CA GLN A 414 -39.67 -7.41 -33.87
C GLN A 414 -41.02 -7.83 -33.29
N ARG A 415 -41.22 -7.75 -31.97
CA ARG A 415 -42.51 -7.99 -31.31
C ARG A 415 -43.55 -6.99 -31.78
N GLN A 416 -43.20 -5.70 -31.77
CA GLN A 416 -44.04 -4.64 -32.32
C GLN A 416 -44.28 -4.82 -33.82
N LYS A 417 -43.37 -5.37 -34.63
CA LYS A 417 -43.66 -5.71 -36.04
C LYS A 417 -44.61 -6.90 -36.17
N ARG A 418 -44.53 -7.88 -35.26
CA ARG A 418 -45.50 -8.98 -35.18
C ARG A 418 -46.88 -8.47 -34.75
N GLU A 419 -46.93 -7.51 -33.83
CA GLU A 419 -48.15 -6.91 -33.28
C GLU A 419 -48.72 -5.77 -34.16
N ALA A 420 -47.87 -5.00 -34.84
CA ALA A 420 -48.21 -3.91 -35.77
C ALA A 420 -48.64 -4.42 -37.15
N LYS A 421 -48.73 -5.74 -37.34
CA LYS A 421 -49.65 -6.33 -38.32
C LYS A 421 -51.12 -6.14 -37.91
N SER A 422 -51.40 -5.60 -36.72
CA SER A 422 -52.74 -5.32 -36.20
C SER A 422 -53.06 -3.84 -35.93
N GLN A 423 -52.12 -2.89 -35.76
CA GLN A 423 -52.43 -1.45 -35.77
C GLN A 423 -51.17 -0.57 -35.67
N TYR A 424 -51.16 0.52 -36.43
CA TYR A 424 -50.01 1.41 -36.66
C TYR A 424 -50.15 2.72 -35.87
N LYS A 425 -49.34 2.93 -34.83
CA LYS A 425 -48.77 4.23 -34.38
C LYS A 425 -48.18 4.10 -32.95
N GLN A 426 -46.89 4.38 -32.78
CA GLN A 426 -46.35 5.56 -32.05
C GLN A 426 -44.90 5.35 -31.57
N GLN A 427 -44.07 6.30 -32.01
CA GLN A 427 -42.85 6.86 -31.41
C GLN A 427 -42.00 6.01 -30.45
N ILE A 428 -40.85 5.55 -30.99
CA ILE A 428 -39.72 5.02 -30.21
C ILE A 428 -38.81 6.19 -29.84
N THR A 429 -38.71 6.50 -28.55
CA THR A 429 -37.69 7.40 -28.00
C THR A 429 -36.48 6.55 -27.60
N ILE A 430 -35.46 6.53 -28.45
CA ILE A 430 -34.18 5.86 -28.17
C ILE A 430 -33.34 6.80 -27.31
N LEU A 431 -33.11 6.44 -26.04
CA LEU A 431 -32.11 7.11 -25.21
C LEU A 431 -30.92 6.17 -25.00
N ALA A 432 -30.04 6.13 -26.00
CA ALA A 432 -28.74 5.49 -25.90
C ALA A 432 -27.80 6.40 -25.08
N ILE A 433 -27.86 6.33 -23.75
CA ILE A 433 -26.88 6.98 -22.89
C ILE A 433 -25.62 6.12 -22.84
N GLY A 434 -24.77 6.25 -23.86
CA GLY A 434 -23.40 5.78 -23.83
C GLY A 434 -22.50 6.82 -23.15
N SER A 435 -22.69 7.06 -21.85
CA SER A 435 -21.76 7.87 -21.05
C SER A 435 -20.92 6.94 -20.18
N GLY A 436 -19.74 6.56 -20.68
CA GLY A 436 -18.68 6.04 -19.83
C GLY A 436 -18.14 7.18 -18.97
N ILE A 437 -18.56 7.26 -17.70
CA ILE A 437 -17.91 8.08 -16.68
C ILE A 437 -17.77 7.22 -15.43
N ALA A 438 -16.53 6.90 -15.06
CA ALA A 438 -16.10 6.68 -13.68
C ALA A 438 -14.57 6.44 -13.62
N ALA A 439 -13.76 7.39 -14.12
CA ALA A 439 -12.34 7.39 -13.81
C ALA A 439 -11.81 8.74 -13.34
N GLY A 440 -12.47 9.86 -13.69
CA GLY A 440 -11.99 11.21 -13.34
C GLY A 440 -12.18 11.63 -11.88
N GLU A 441 -13.14 11.06 -11.15
CA GLU A 441 -13.48 11.56 -9.80
C GLU A 441 -12.54 11.09 -8.69
N ILE A 442 -11.73 10.04 -8.90
CA ILE A 442 -10.75 9.59 -7.90
C ILE A 442 -9.40 10.34 -8.04
N PHE A 443 -9.12 10.94 -9.20
CA PHE A 443 -7.88 11.70 -9.42
C PHE A 443 -8.00 13.18 -9.06
N ALA A 444 -9.20 13.78 -9.15
CA ALA A 444 -9.35 15.22 -8.93
C ALA A 444 -9.19 15.66 -7.46
N SER A 445 -9.42 14.76 -6.48
CA SER A 445 -9.33 15.09 -5.05
C SER A 445 -7.94 14.88 -4.43
N SER A 446 -6.94 14.47 -5.23
CA SER A 446 -5.60 14.17 -4.73
C SER A 446 -4.46 14.72 -5.59
N TYR A 447 -4.79 15.51 -6.62
CA TYR A 447 -3.83 16.20 -7.47
C TYR A 447 -3.51 17.60 -6.93
N ASP A 448 -2.76 17.66 -5.84
CA ASP A 448 -2.03 18.87 -5.44
C ASP A 448 -0.58 18.59 -4.99
N LEU A 449 -0.07 17.36 -5.12
CA LEU A 449 1.26 16.98 -4.59
C LEU A 449 2.04 16.03 -5.50
N ILE A 450 2.14 16.36 -6.78
CA ILE A 450 3.24 15.92 -7.63
C ILE A 450 3.91 17.18 -8.17
N ASP A 451 4.92 17.65 -7.44
CA ASP A 451 5.88 18.61 -8.00
C ASP A 451 6.63 17.94 -9.15
N GLU A 452 6.61 18.62 -10.30
CA GLU A 452 7.43 18.30 -11.46
C GLU A 452 8.92 18.44 -11.10
N GLU A 453 9.68 17.37 -11.33
CA GLU A 453 11.12 17.41 -11.35
C GLU A 453 11.58 18.26 -12.56
N LYS A 454 11.93 19.52 -12.30
CA LYS A 454 12.47 20.46 -13.29
C LYS A 454 13.92 20.12 -13.63
N LEU A 455 14.24 20.14 -14.92
CA LEU A 455 15.45 20.71 -15.53
C LEU A 455 15.27 20.79 -17.07
N PRO A 456 15.77 21.82 -17.79
CA PRO A 456 15.79 23.26 -17.56
C PRO A 456 14.97 24.05 -18.64
N LEU A 457 14.97 25.37 -18.50
CA LEU A 457 14.33 26.41 -19.32
C LEU A 457 14.26 26.13 -20.84
N ILE A 458 13.10 26.42 -21.45
CA ILE A 458 12.90 27.42 -22.51
C ILE A 458 11.41 27.82 -22.49
N THR A 459 11.16 29.11 -22.26
CA THR A 459 9.85 29.74 -22.30
C THR A 459 9.30 29.76 -23.72
N SER A 460 8.21 29.06 -23.96
CA SER A 460 7.18 29.48 -24.92
C SER A 460 5.83 29.02 -24.38
N TYR A 461 4.80 29.88 -24.48
CA TYR A 461 3.46 29.63 -23.98
C TYR A 461 2.86 28.35 -24.61
N TYR A 462 3.03 27.22 -23.92
CA TYR A 462 2.33 25.99 -24.24
C TYR A 462 1.06 25.95 -23.40
N ILE A 463 -0.08 26.13 -24.07
CA ILE A 463 -1.38 25.77 -23.49
C ILE A 463 -1.33 24.26 -23.22
N HIS A 464 -1.39 23.88 -21.95
CA HIS A 464 -1.24 22.49 -21.50
C HIS A 464 -2.21 21.58 -22.28
N PRO A 465 -1.76 20.41 -22.82
CA PRO A 465 -2.57 19.53 -23.66
C PRO A 465 -3.93 19.15 -23.07
N PHE A 466 -4.02 19.11 -21.74
CA PHE A 466 -5.28 18.94 -20.99
C PHE A 466 -6.33 20.01 -21.33
N PHE A 467 -5.98 21.30 -21.27
CA PHE A 467 -6.92 22.39 -21.58
C PHE A 467 -7.29 22.39 -23.06
N LEU A 468 -6.34 22.04 -23.93
CA LEU A 468 -6.61 21.86 -25.35
C LEU A 468 -7.63 20.74 -25.60
N SER A 469 -7.49 19.61 -24.91
CA SER A 469 -8.40 18.46 -25.02
C SER A 469 -9.80 18.76 -24.48
N ILE A 470 -9.91 19.49 -23.37
CA ILE A 470 -11.19 19.93 -22.81
C ILE A 470 -11.87 20.92 -23.76
N PHE A 471 -11.11 21.86 -24.32
CA PHE A 471 -11.64 22.85 -25.25
C PHE A 471 -12.16 22.20 -26.54
N TYR A 472 -11.41 21.25 -27.11
CA TYR A 472 -11.87 20.51 -28.29
C TYR A 472 -13.06 19.59 -27.98
N SER A 473 -13.11 18.99 -26.80
CA SER A 473 -14.26 18.18 -26.38
C SER A 473 -15.53 19.02 -26.22
N LEU A 474 -15.43 20.23 -25.65
CA LEU A 474 -16.54 21.16 -25.52
C LEU A 474 -17.00 21.70 -26.88
N LEU A 475 -16.07 22.05 -27.76
CA LEU A 475 -16.39 22.49 -29.12
C LEU A 475 -17.06 21.39 -29.94
N PHE A 476 -16.55 20.15 -29.87
CA PHE A 476 -17.12 19.02 -30.60
C PHE A 476 -18.51 18.66 -30.05
N GLY A 477 -18.67 18.63 -28.73
CA GLY A 477 -19.97 18.41 -28.08
C GLY A 477 -21.01 19.47 -28.46
N SER A 478 -20.61 20.75 -28.46
CA SER A 478 -21.48 21.86 -28.88
C SER A 478 -21.85 21.76 -30.37
N PHE A 479 -20.89 21.42 -31.23
CA PHE A 479 -21.13 21.24 -32.66
C PHE A 479 -22.12 20.12 -32.96
N VAL A 480 -21.98 18.96 -32.30
CA VAL A 480 -22.90 17.83 -32.44
C VAL A 480 -24.29 18.20 -31.93
N ALA A 481 -24.39 18.91 -30.80
CA ALA A 481 -25.67 19.38 -30.27
C ALA A 481 -26.39 20.34 -31.24
N ILE A 482 -25.64 21.27 -31.87
CA ILE A 482 -26.17 22.19 -32.89
C ILE A 482 -26.63 21.42 -34.13
N LEU A 483 -25.88 20.41 -34.59
CA LEU A 483 -26.29 19.58 -35.74
C LEU A 483 -27.58 18.81 -35.46
N ILE A 484 -27.71 18.21 -34.27
CA ILE A 484 -28.91 17.48 -33.85
C ILE A 484 -30.11 18.43 -33.72
N TRP A 485 -29.91 19.64 -33.21
CA TRP A 485 -30.99 20.61 -33.05
C TRP A 485 -31.41 21.26 -34.38
N THR A 486 -30.49 21.52 -35.29
CA THR A 486 -30.77 22.23 -36.55
C THR A 486 -31.32 21.32 -37.65
N THR A 487 -30.94 20.03 -37.69
CA THR A 487 -31.39 19.09 -38.74
C THR A 487 -32.92 18.95 -38.84
N PRO A 488 -33.71 18.84 -37.76
CA PRO A 488 -35.18 18.81 -37.84
C PRO A 488 -35.78 20.13 -38.33
N HIS A 489 -35.18 21.26 -37.98
CA HIS A 489 -35.65 22.59 -38.39
C HIS A 489 -35.37 22.88 -39.86
N ILE A 490 -34.19 22.50 -40.35
CA ILE A 490 -33.82 22.60 -41.78
C ILE A 490 -34.72 21.68 -42.61
N TRP A 491 -34.97 20.45 -42.15
CA TRP A 491 -35.85 19.52 -42.86
C TRP A 491 -37.30 20.04 -42.94
N LYS A 492 -37.83 20.62 -41.85
CA LYS A 492 -39.14 21.30 -41.88
C LYS A 492 -39.17 22.48 -42.86
N PHE A 493 -38.12 23.31 -42.89
CA PHE A 493 -38.05 24.48 -43.78
C PHE A 493 -37.95 24.09 -45.26
N VAL A 494 -37.13 23.08 -45.58
CA VAL A 494 -37.00 22.55 -46.95
C VAL A 494 -38.32 21.94 -47.41
N ASN A 495 -38.99 21.16 -46.56
CA ASN A 495 -40.27 20.54 -46.90
C ASN A 495 -41.37 21.59 -47.13
N GLN A 496 -41.40 22.65 -46.32
CA GLN A 496 -42.36 23.76 -46.49
C GLN A 496 -42.11 24.57 -47.77
N LYS A 497 -40.85 24.76 -48.15
CA LYS A 497 -40.46 25.46 -49.41
C LYS A 497 -40.76 24.60 -50.64
N TRP A 498 -40.63 23.28 -50.53
CA TRP A 498 -41.04 22.33 -51.57
C TRP A 498 -42.56 22.35 -51.80
N GLU A 499 -43.36 22.41 -50.74
CA GLU A 499 -44.83 22.52 -50.90
C GLU A 499 -45.27 23.86 -51.51
N LEU A 500 -44.63 24.98 -51.14
CA LEU A 500 -44.93 26.30 -51.73
C LEU A 500 -44.55 26.40 -53.22
N THR A 501 -43.48 25.75 -53.64
CA THR A 501 -43.09 25.69 -55.07
C THR A 501 -44.01 24.78 -55.88
N LYS A 502 -44.51 23.69 -55.28
CA LYS A 502 -45.55 22.84 -55.87
C LYS A 502 -46.85 23.62 -56.11
N ILE A 503 -47.29 24.42 -55.12
CA ILE A 503 -48.51 25.24 -55.21
C ILE A 503 -48.38 26.35 -56.28
N LYS A 504 -47.22 27.03 -56.39
CA LYS A 504 -46.98 28.03 -57.44
C LYS A 504 -46.91 27.43 -58.84
N THR A 505 -46.39 26.21 -58.99
CA THR A 505 -46.35 25.52 -60.29
C THR A 505 -47.75 25.09 -60.73
N ILE A 506 -48.59 24.60 -59.81
CA ILE A 506 -49.98 24.22 -60.08
C ILE A 506 -50.85 25.45 -60.40
N SER A 507 -50.64 26.59 -59.75
CA SER A 507 -51.40 27.82 -60.04
C SER A 507 -51.07 28.42 -61.40
N ARG A 508 -49.78 28.41 -61.80
CA ARG A 508 -49.35 28.84 -63.15
C ARG A 508 -49.93 27.95 -64.25
N PHE A 509 -49.98 26.63 -64.06
CA PHE A 509 -50.63 25.71 -65.00
C PHE A 509 -52.14 25.98 -65.13
N LYS A 510 -52.85 26.31 -64.04
CA LYS A 510 -54.29 26.69 -64.10
C LYS A 510 -54.54 28.00 -64.85
N VAL A 511 -53.65 28.99 -64.70
CA VAL A 511 -53.77 30.28 -65.41
C VAL A 511 -53.51 30.11 -66.91
N ILE A 512 -52.46 29.37 -67.30
CA ILE A 512 -52.18 29.07 -68.71
C ILE A 512 -53.31 28.26 -69.35
N LYS A 513 -53.87 27.27 -68.63
CA LYS A 513 -55.03 26.50 -69.09
C LYS A 513 -56.27 27.37 -69.29
N ARG A 514 -56.54 28.34 -68.40
CA ARG A 514 -57.64 29.32 -68.56
C ARG A 514 -57.41 30.26 -69.74
N LEU A 515 -56.19 30.75 -69.96
CA LEU A 515 -55.88 31.61 -71.10
C LEU A 515 -56.03 30.88 -72.44
N LEU A 516 -55.58 29.63 -72.54
CA LEU A 516 -55.75 28.80 -73.73
C LEU A 516 -57.22 28.47 -74.03
N LEU A 517 -58.03 28.24 -72.99
CA LEU A 517 -59.48 28.02 -73.15
C LEU A 517 -60.22 29.30 -73.57
N ASN A 518 -59.79 30.47 -73.08
CA ASN A 518 -60.42 31.75 -73.43
C ASN A 518 -60.07 32.22 -74.85
N THR A 519 -58.85 31.90 -75.35
CA THR A 519 -58.49 32.11 -76.76
C THR A 519 -59.23 31.19 -77.72
N LYS A 520 -59.63 29.98 -77.27
CA LYS A 520 -60.44 29.05 -78.08
C LYS A 520 -61.90 29.52 -78.20
N ASN A 521 -62.47 30.13 -77.16
CA ASN A 521 -63.82 30.70 -77.22
C ASN A 521 -63.92 32.01 -78.00
N ARG A 522 -62.83 32.81 -78.10
CA ARG A 522 -62.82 34.03 -78.93
C ARG A 522 -62.63 33.78 -80.44
N ARG A 523 -62.24 32.58 -80.87
CA ARG A 523 -62.15 32.23 -82.31
C ARG A 523 -63.49 31.76 -82.92
N ASN A 524 -64.51 31.50 -82.12
CA ASN A 524 -65.82 31.01 -82.61
C ASN A 524 -66.90 32.11 -82.74
N ASN A 525 -66.60 33.37 -82.44
CA ASN A 525 -67.53 34.50 -82.58
C ASN A 525 -67.02 35.56 -83.56
N TYR A 526 -66.75 35.15 -84.80
CA TYR A 526 -66.76 36.05 -85.95
C TYR A 526 -67.91 35.63 -86.88
N PRO A 527 -68.88 36.52 -87.15
CA PRO A 527 -69.95 36.25 -88.10
C PRO A 527 -69.39 36.21 -89.52
N ARG A 528 -69.85 35.23 -90.31
CA ARG A 528 -69.94 35.35 -91.76
C ARG A 528 -71.33 35.82 -92.11
#